data_AF-A0A4R6ZSU4-F1
#
_entry.id   AF-A0A4R6ZSU4-F1
#
_cell.length_a   1.000
_cell.length_b   1.000
_cell.length_c   1.000
_cell.angle_alpha   90.00
_cell.angle_beta   90.00
_cell.angle_gamma   90.00
#
_symmetry.space_group_name_H-M   'P 1'
#
loop_
_entity.id
_entity.type
_entity.pdbx_description
1 polymer ?
#
loop_
_entity_poly.entity_id
_entity_poly.type
_entity_poly.pdbx_seq_one_letter_code
_entity_poly.pdbx_strand_id
1 'polypeptide(L)'
;MPIIKALSMAQNVANLLANRKVWRVHSIFTNGFNLECEEERIFIGTAKNGRLPFAIQLTHNDVSALIAQIQINEVFQFDAGILFHPNFQIKLVGIEQYICKREKADIHPSPLSLTTEKKTGLDISISEWLMQPKTHDLAKAIKSTDAVFIEQTLRYFIGRGNGLTPSGDDMLVGILLIGKVSVPFKAVLTKLIETEILTTDISLTYLKYALQDEFSELLIALYKAFQTGAETKKIIEQIYQSGHTSGIDTIAGVALAIEEEISMGKRVVIALGGNAILQPNQEATFENQLKNVEDSCAKIAEITEAGHKVIVTHGNGPQVGNILRQNEEAKEYVPALPIDACSAESQGFIGYMMEQSLKNELARKKIPTNVITLLTQTEVSASDPAFQSPSKPIGVFYTREEAVELSAEKGWEMAEDAGRGYRRVVPSPQPQKIHGVEAIKQLVATDTVVISTGGGGIPVVQNEEGDLKGVEAVIDKDRSALRLSEQVEADVFMILTDVSNVYLHFGEPNQQKLEGVPVKEAKEYMTEGHFADGSMGPKMEAAIAFAESGKEAIICSLDAAVEALAGRAGTRIMPEKSTVNA
;
A
#
# COMPACT_ATOMS: atom_id res chain seq x y z
N MET A 1 -5.29 53.63 -29.12
CA MET A 1 -5.17 52.17 -29.04
C MET A 1 -5.72 51.73 -27.68
N PRO A 2 -6.79 50.92 -27.61
CA PRO A 2 -7.36 50.45 -26.35
C PRO A 2 -6.30 49.70 -25.52
N ILE A 3 -6.34 49.90 -24.20
CA ILE A 3 -5.41 49.28 -23.23
C ILE A 3 -6.22 48.37 -22.32
N ILE A 4 -5.87 47.09 -22.32
CA ILE A 4 -6.44 46.07 -21.45
C ILE A 4 -5.44 45.78 -20.34
N LYS A 5 -5.87 45.83 -19.08
CA LYS A 5 -5.02 45.48 -17.94
C LYS A 5 -5.19 44.00 -17.61
N ALA A 6 -4.09 43.24 -17.60
CA ALA A 6 -4.15 41.85 -17.16
C ALA A 6 -4.46 41.76 -15.65
N LEU A 7 -5.11 40.66 -15.26
CA LEU A 7 -5.44 40.37 -13.86
C LEU A 7 -4.22 39.82 -13.14
N SER A 8 -3.59 38.81 -13.73
CA SER A 8 -2.46 38.09 -13.16
C SER A 8 -1.61 37.44 -14.26
N MET A 9 -0.40 36.99 -13.92
CA MET A 9 0.49 36.29 -14.83
C MET A 9 1.38 35.30 -14.07
N ALA A 10 1.66 34.15 -14.68
CA ALA A 10 2.58 33.18 -14.10
C ALA A 10 4.02 33.72 -14.08
N GLN A 11 4.77 33.42 -13.02
CA GLN A 11 6.09 34.03 -12.80
C GLN A 11 7.12 33.68 -13.89
N ASN A 12 7.12 32.45 -14.39
CA ASN A 12 7.91 32.02 -15.55
C ASN A 12 7.58 32.81 -16.83
N VAL A 13 6.32 33.21 -17.07
CA VAL A 13 5.94 34.03 -18.22
C VAL A 13 6.62 35.40 -18.17
N ALA A 14 6.79 35.98 -16.98
CA ALA A 14 7.54 37.21 -16.81
C ALA A 14 8.98 37.07 -17.33
N ASN A 15 9.63 35.94 -17.02
CA ASN A 15 10.99 35.63 -17.47
C ASN A 15 11.04 35.38 -18.99
N LEU A 16 10.05 34.67 -19.55
CA LEU A 16 9.96 34.41 -20.99
C LEU A 16 9.84 35.71 -21.79
N LEU A 17 8.94 36.60 -21.37
CA LEU A 17 8.73 37.90 -22.01
C LEU A 17 9.95 38.81 -21.90
N ALA A 18 10.65 38.81 -20.75
CA ALA A 18 11.86 39.63 -20.56
C ALA A 18 12.97 39.29 -21.56
N ASN A 19 13.07 38.01 -21.97
CA ASN A 19 14.10 37.53 -22.88
C ASN A 19 13.68 37.54 -24.36
N ARG A 20 12.38 37.68 -24.66
CA ARG A 20 11.82 37.55 -26.02
C ARG A 20 10.86 38.68 -26.34
N LYS A 21 11.22 39.48 -27.34
CA LYS A 21 10.49 40.71 -27.70
C LYS A 21 9.39 40.53 -28.73
N VAL A 22 9.39 39.45 -29.51
CA VAL A 22 8.47 39.27 -30.63
C VAL A 22 7.78 37.92 -30.50
N TRP A 23 6.45 37.94 -30.48
CA TRP A 23 5.60 36.78 -30.29
C TRP A 23 4.58 36.71 -31.44
N ARG A 24 4.13 35.51 -31.80
CA ARG A 24 3.12 35.31 -32.84
C ARG A 24 1.90 34.60 -32.29
N VAL A 25 0.72 34.94 -32.77
CA VAL A 25 -0.51 34.19 -32.46
C VAL A 25 -0.41 32.81 -33.10
N HIS A 26 -0.26 31.78 -32.27
CA HIS A 26 -0.16 30.39 -32.71
C HIS A 26 -1.55 29.77 -32.91
N SER A 27 -2.41 29.87 -31.89
CA SER A 27 -3.75 29.28 -31.90
C SER A 27 -4.74 30.11 -31.12
N ILE A 28 -6.02 30.03 -31.53
CA ILE A 28 -7.11 30.82 -30.97
C ILE A 28 -8.23 29.87 -30.52
N PHE A 29 -8.75 30.09 -29.32
CA PHE A 29 -9.81 29.31 -28.68
C PHE A 29 -10.95 30.23 -28.25
N THR A 30 -12.04 29.65 -27.76
CA THR A 30 -13.13 30.43 -27.15
C THR A 30 -12.72 31.13 -25.85
N ASN A 31 -11.76 30.57 -25.11
CA ASN A 31 -11.38 31.06 -23.78
C ASN A 31 -10.00 31.74 -23.73
N GLY A 32 -9.35 31.94 -24.87
CA GLY A 32 -8.03 32.56 -24.97
C GLY A 32 -7.32 32.26 -26.29
N PHE A 33 -6.04 32.58 -26.37
CA PHE A 33 -5.17 32.29 -27.51
C PHE A 33 -3.75 32.01 -27.01
N ASN A 34 -2.98 31.24 -27.79
CA ASN A 34 -1.57 31.02 -27.52
C ASN A 34 -0.73 31.97 -28.34
N LEU A 35 0.28 32.53 -27.70
CA LEU A 35 1.42 33.16 -28.34
C LEU A 35 2.59 32.19 -28.37
N GLU A 36 3.36 32.22 -29.44
CA GLU A 36 4.60 31.45 -29.59
C GLU A 36 5.80 32.35 -29.91
N CYS A 37 6.97 31.93 -29.44
CA CYS A 37 8.27 32.45 -29.84
C CYS A 37 9.29 31.32 -29.73
N GLU A 38 9.85 30.89 -30.87
CA GLU A 38 10.72 29.70 -30.95
C GLU A 38 10.00 28.46 -30.42
N GLU A 39 10.51 27.82 -29.37
CA GLU A 39 9.89 26.65 -28.72
C GLU A 39 8.99 27.02 -27.53
N GLU A 40 8.91 28.30 -27.18
CA GLU A 40 8.17 28.77 -26.00
C GLU A 40 6.75 29.16 -26.35
N ARG A 41 5.84 28.95 -25.40
CA ARG A 41 4.43 29.31 -25.52
C ARG A 41 3.94 30.05 -24.29
N ILE A 42 3.05 31.01 -24.53
CA ILE A 42 2.30 31.72 -23.49
C ILE A 42 0.82 31.65 -23.85
N PHE A 43 -0.02 31.24 -22.90
CA PHE A 43 -1.47 31.29 -23.06
C PHE A 43 -2.01 32.63 -22.54
N ILE A 44 -2.79 33.34 -23.34
CA ILE A 44 -3.49 34.55 -22.90
C ILE A 44 -4.99 34.25 -22.90
N GLY A 45 -5.62 34.26 -21.73
CA GLY A 45 -7.01 33.82 -21.64
C GLY A 45 -7.64 33.97 -20.26
N THR A 46 -8.78 33.31 -20.08
CA THR A 46 -9.50 33.27 -18.81
C THR A 46 -8.95 32.20 -17.87
N ALA A 47 -9.22 32.29 -16.56
CA ALA A 47 -8.91 31.22 -15.61
C ALA A 47 -10.01 30.15 -15.50
N LYS A 48 -10.77 29.91 -16.58
CA LYS A 48 -11.86 28.92 -16.60
C LYS A 48 -11.42 27.52 -16.13
N ASN A 49 -10.18 27.13 -16.44
CA ASN A 49 -9.60 25.84 -16.08
C ASN A 49 -8.56 25.96 -14.94
N GLY A 50 -8.70 26.98 -14.09
CA GLY A 50 -7.66 27.39 -13.14
C GLY A 50 -6.51 28.14 -13.83
N ARG A 51 -5.62 28.71 -13.02
CA ARG A 51 -4.42 29.38 -13.52
C ARG A 51 -3.41 28.36 -14.04
N LEU A 52 -2.97 28.54 -15.29
CA LEU A 52 -1.95 27.69 -15.91
C LEU A 52 -0.54 28.19 -15.57
N PRO A 53 0.47 27.30 -15.55
CA PRO A 53 1.83 27.69 -15.26
C PRO A 53 2.42 28.57 -16.36
N PHE A 54 1.84 28.70 -17.55
CA PHE A 54 2.38 29.53 -18.65
C PHE A 54 1.38 30.58 -19.15
N ALA A 55 0.52 31.11 -18.26
CA ALA A 55 -0.57 31.99 -18.66
C ALA A 55 -0.48 33.45 -18.21
N ILE A 56 -1.14 34.31 -19.00
CA ILE A 56 -1.55 35.67 -18.65
C ILE A 56 -3.08 35.66 -18.56
N GLN A 57 -3.60 36.07 -17.41
CA GLN A 57 -5.03 36.03 -17.14
C GLN A 57 -5.70 37.36 -17.48
N LEU A 58 -6.77 37.29 -18.25
CA LEU A 58 -7.66 38.40 -18.60
C LEU A 58 -9.10 38.11 -18.13
N THR A 59 -9.95 39.14 -18.13
CA THR A 59 -11.39 38.94 -17.88
C THR A 59 -12.06 38.24 -19.07
N HIS A 60 -13.18 37.56 -18.84
CA HIS A 60 -13.94 36.91 -19.93
C HIS A 60 -14.34 37.90 -21.04
N ASN A 61 -14.70 39.13 -20.66
CA ASN A 61 -15.10 40.17 -21.61
C ASN A 61 -13.91 40.64 -22.45
N ASP A 62 -12.76 40.85 -21.83
CA ASP A 62 -11.54 41.25 -22.54
C ASP A 62 -11.10 40.17 -23.52
N VAL A 63 -11.09 38.90 -23.09
CA VAL A 63 -10.72 37.75 -23.94
C VAL A 63 -11.64 37.67 -25.16
N SER A 64 -12.96 37.76 -24.94
CA SER A 64 -13.96 37.73 -26.02
C SER A 64 -13.76 38.87 -27.02
N ALA A 65 -13.45 40.08 -26.53
CA ALA A 65 -13.17 41.24 -27.37
C ALA A 65 -11.85 41.10 -28.16
N LEU A 66 -10.84 40.48 -27.57
CA LEU A 66 -9.53 40.26 -28.19
C LEU A 66 -9.58 39.21 -29.29
N ILE A 67 -10.20 38.05 -29.01
CA ILE A 67 -10.31 36.95 -29.98
C ILE A 67 -10.99 37.39 -31.28
N ALA A 68 -11.98 38.30 -31.19
CA ALA A 68 -12.67 38.86 -32.35
C ALA A 68 -11.79 39.77 -33.23
N GLN A 69 -10.62 40.21 -32.73
CA GLN A 69 -9.74 41.19 -33.37
C GLN A 69 -8.35 40.64 -33.73
N ILE A 70 -8.10 39.36 -33.48
CA ILE A 70 -6.81 38.71 -33.76
C ILE A 70 -6.95 37.60 -34.79
N GLN A 71 -5.88 37.38 -35.55
CA GLN A 71 -5.73 36.27 -36.48
C GLN A 71 -4.45 35.48 -36.20
N ILE A 72 -4.46 34.21 -36.60
CA ILE A 72 -3.27 33.35 -36.52
C ILE A 72 -2.13 33.99 -37.32
N ASN A 73 -0.90 33.90 -36.81
CA ASN A 73 0.33 34.52 -37.30
C ASN A 73 0.48 36.03 -37.09
N GLU A 74 -0.50 36.72 -36.49
CA GLU A 74 -0.32 38.12 -36.12
C GLU A 74 0.74 38.30 -35.03
N VAL A 75 1.44 39.43 -35.06
CA VAL A 75 2.63 39.68 -34.25
C VAL A 75 2.30 40.57 -33.06
N PHE A 76 2.79 40.14 -31.90
CA PHE A 76 2.85 40.92 -30.67
C PHE A 76 4.28 41.34 -30.39
N GLN A 77 4.48 42.60 -30.00
CA GLN A 77 5.76 43.09 -29.50
C GLN A 77 5.69 43.29 -27.99
N PHE A 78 6.65 42.75 -27.26
CA PHE A 78 6.77 42.99 -25.82
C PHE A 78 7.79 44.10 -25.57
N ASP A 79 7.37 45.16 -24.89
CA ASP A 79 8.26 46.22 -24.41
C ASP A 79 7.76 46.81 -23.08
N ALA A 80 8.69 47.03 -22.16
CA ALA A 80 8.45 47.65 -20.85
C ALA A 80 7.20 47.15 -20.07
N GLY A 81 6.91 45.84 -20.12
CA GLY A 81 5.76 45.25 -19.42
C GLY A 81 4.43 45.42 -20.15
N ILE A 82 4.45 45.69 -21.46
CA ILE A 82 3.27 45.81 -22.32
C ILE A 82 3.44 44.91 -23.54
N LEU A 83 2.40 44.16 -23.87
CA LEU A 83 2.27 43.44 -25.14
C LEU A 83 1.48 44.32 -26.12
N PHE A 84 2.14 44.70 -27.22
CA PHE A 84 1.61 45.56 -28.27
C PHE A 84 1.11 44.73 -29.45
N HIS A 85 -0.16 44.90 -29.79
CA HIS A 85 -0.78 44.44 -31.04
C HIS A 85 -1.12 45.66 -31.91
N PRO A 86 -1.20 45.56 -33.26
CA PRO A 86 -1.58 46.71 -34.11
C PRO A 86 -2.92 47.38 -33.74
N ASN A 87 -3.81 46.67 -33.05
CA ASN A 87 -5.15 47.17 -32.70
C ASN A 87 -5.32 47.50 -31.20
N PHE A 88 -4.49 46.98 -30.29
CA PHE A 88 -4.68 47.11 -28.84
C PHE A 88 -3.38 46.83 -28.05
N GLN A 89 -3.40 47.09 -26.74
CA GLN A 89 -2.28 46.82 -25.83
C GLN A 89 -2.75 45.99 -24.63
N ILE A 90 -1.92 45.07 -24.16
CA ILE A 90 -2.12 44.33 -22.92
C ILE A 90 -1.06 44.75 -21.91
N LYS A 91 -1.48 45.43 -20.84
CA LYS A 91 -0.61 45.93 -19.78
C LYS A 91 -0.40 44.86 -18.71
N LEU A 92 0.87 44.52 -18.46
CA LEU A 92 1.31 43.51 -17.51
C LEU A 92 2.02 44.10 -16.27
N VAL A 93 2.10 45.42 -16.16
CA VAL A 93 2.74 46.10 -15.01
C VAL A 93 1.75 46.27 -13.85
N GLY A 94 2.19 45.93 -12.64
CA GLY A 94 1.40 46.08 -11.42
C GLY A 94 0.21 45.12 -11.36
N ILE A 95 0.42 43.89 -11.85
CA ILE A 95 -0.53 42.77 -11.81
C ILE A 95 -0.02 41.71 -10.82
N GLU A 96 -0.90 40.83 -10.35
CA GLU A 96 -0.52 39.70 -9.49
C GLU A 96 0.39 38.72 -10.24
N GLN A 97 1.45 38.25 -9.58
CA GLN A 97 2.25 37.12 -10.06
C GLN A 97 1.96 35.88 -9.21
N TYR A 98 1.89 34.73 -9.86
CA TYR A 98 1.59 33.46 -9.19
C TYR A 98 2.52 32.32 -9.67
N ILE A 99 2.57 31.26 -8.87
CA ILE A 99 3.37 30.05 -9.13
C ILE A 99 2.41 28.86 -9.08
N CYS A 100 2.45 28.01 -10.11
CA CYS A 100 1.69 26.77 -10.13
C CYS A 100 2.65 25.57 -10.04
N LYS A 101 3.31 25.41 -8.90
CA LYS A 101 4.23 24.32 -8.62
C LYS A 101 3.69 23.40 -7.53
N ARG A 102 3.74 22.10 -7.78
CA ARG A 102 3.34 21.08 -6.82
C ARG A 102 4.44 20.88 -5.77
N GLU A 103 4.08 21.03 -4.51
CA GLU A 103 4.89 20.59 -3.38
C GLU A 103 4.64 19.10 -3.14
N LYS A 104 5.69 18.29 -3.19
CA LYS A 104 5.57 16.83 -3.02
C LYS A 104 5.25 16.51 -1.56
N ALA A 105 4.20 15.74 -1.34
CA ALA A 105 3.83 15.17 -0.05
C ALA A 105 3.20 13.79 -0.24
N ASP A 106 2.99 13.06 0.85
CA ASP A 106 2.24 11.82 0.82
C ASP A 106 0.75 12.09 0.58
N ILE A 107 0.13 11.23 -0.21
CA ILE A 107 -1.27 11.34 -0.59
C ILE A 107 -2.06 10.11 -0.12
N HIS A 108 -3.33 10.30 0.20
CA HIS A 108 -4.26 9.26 0.65
C HIS A 108 -5.56 9.31 -0.18
N PRO A 109 -5.51 8.91 -1.47
CA PRO A 109 -6.67 9.02 -2.33
C PRO A 109 -7.73 7.96 -1.98
N SER A 110 -9.00 8.34 -2.00
CA SER A 110 -10.11 7.37 -1.90
C SER A 110 -10.36 6.72 -3.27
N PRO A 111 -10.14 5.39 -3.45
CA PRO A 111 -10.22 4.74 -4.76
C PRO A 111 -11.60 4.85 -5.44
N LEU A 112 -12.70 4.86 -4.67
CA LEU A 112 -14.07 5.01 -5.19
C LEU A 112 -14.40 6.41 -5.75
N SER A 113 -13.59 7.43 -5.50
CA SER A 113 -13.92 8.82 -5.88
C SER A 113 -13.47 9.21 -7.29
N LEU A 114 -12.67 8.40 -7.96
CA LEU A 114 -12.02 8.74 -9.24
C LEU A 114 -12.67 8.09 -10.47
N THR A 115 -13.55 7.11 -10.28
CA THR A 115 -14.23 6.43 -11.38
C THR A 115 -15.53 7.15 -11.74
N THR A 116 -15.71 7.41 -13.03
CA THR A 116 -16.90 8.08 -13.60
C THR A 116 -17.40 7.30 -14.80
N GLU A 117 -18.71 7.33 -15.05
CA GLU A 117 -19.31 6.79 -16.28
C GLU A 117 -19.02 7.68 -17.51
N LYS A 118 -18.42 8.86 -17.33
CA LYS A 118 -18.01 9.72 -18.44
C LYS A 118 -16.94 9.03 -19.29
N LYS A 119 -17.01 9.29 -20.60
CA LYS A 119 -16.07 8.76 -21.58
C LYS A 119 -14.83 9.65 -21.75
N THR A 120 -13.68 8.99 -21.83
CA THR A 120 -12.39 9.54 -22.26
C THR A 120 -12.45 10.01 -23.72
N GLY A 121 -11.41 10.73 -24.19
CA GLY A 121 -11.26 11.07 -25.61
C GLY A 121 -11.02 9.86 -26.53
N LEU A 122 -10.89 8.66 -25.95
CA LEU A 122 -10.85 7.37 -26.66
C LEU A 122 -12.23 6.69 -26.76
N ASP A 123 -13.31 7.39 -26.39
CA ASP A 123 -14.71 6.94 -26.41
C ASP A 123 -15.04 5.73 -25.51
N ILE A 124 -14.21 5.51 -24.48
CA ILE A 124 -14.40 4.49 -23.43
C ILE A 124 -14.39 5.13 -22.05
N SER A 125 -15.05 4.52 -21.06
CA SER A 125 -15.02 4.97 -19.66
C SER A 125 -13.62 4.83 -19.05
N ILE A 126 -13.37 5.51 -17.92
CA ILE A 126 -12.11 5.37 -17.18
C ILE A 126 -11.92 3.92 -16.72
N SER A 127 -12.98 3.27 -16.22
CA SER A 127 -12.95 1.86 -15.82
C SER A 127 -12.59 0.92 -16.98
N GLU A 128 -13.18 1.12 -18.16
CA GLU A 128 -12.85 0.32 -19.34
C GLU A 128 -11.42 0.57 -19.82
N TRP A 129 -10.94 1.81 -19.72
CA TRP A 129 -9.58 2.17 -20.08
C TRP A 129 -8.55 1.54 -19.14
N LEU A 130 -8.79 1.53 -17.82
CA LEU A 130 -7.91 0.89 -16.83
C LEU A 130 -7.72 -0.62 -17.11
N MET A 131 -8.77 -1.28 -17.59
CA MET A 131 -8.73 -2.71 -17.93
C MET A 131 -8.04 -3.03 -19.28
N GLN A 132 -7.66 -2.03 -20.08
CA GLN A 132 -7.05 -2.28 -21.39
C GLN A 132 -5.64 -2.88 -21.24
N PRO A 133 -5.24 -3.84 -22.11
CA PRO A 133 -3.89 -4.41 -22.08
C PRO A 133 -2.78 -3.36 -22.18
N LYS A 134 -2.99 -2.31 -22.99
CA LYS A 134 -2.02 -1.22 -23.15
C LYS A 134 -1.93 -0.32 -21.93
N THR A 135 -3.00 -0.20 -21.18
CA THR A 135 -2.99 0.52 -19.90
C THR A 135 -2.25 -0.29 -18.85
N HIS A 136 -2.38 -1.61 -18.82
CA HIS A 136 -1.53 -2.47 -17.98
C HIS A 136 -0.04 -2.37 -18.36
N ASP A 137 0.29 -2.29 -19.65
CA ASP A 137 1.68 -2.04 -20.10
C ASP A 137 2.18 -0.71 -19.52
N LEU A 138 1.36 0.36 -19.58
CA LEU A 138 1.69 1.67 -19.01
C LEU A 138 1.88 1.62 -17.48
N ALA A 139 1.00 0.92 -16.77
CA ALA A 139 1.09 0.70 -15.33
C ALA A 139 2.46 0.09 -14.95
N LYS A 140 2.88 -0.96 -15.66
CA LYS A 140 4.21 -1.58 -15.48
C LYS A 140 5.33 -0.62 -15.83
N ALA A 141 5.19 0.14 -16.92
CA ALA A 141 6.23 1.07 -17.37
C ALA A 141 6.49 2.19 -16.35
N ILE A 142 5.45 2.69 -15.66
CA ILE A 142 5.57 3.72 -14.62
C ILE A 142 6.62 3.35 -13.55
N LYS A 143 6.71 2.06 -13.20
CA LYS A 143 7.60 1.54 -12.15
C LYS A 143 8.86 0.86 -12.70
N SER A 144 8.91 0.57 -13.99
CA SER A 144 9.98 -0.21 -14.60
C SER A 144 11.33 0.50 -14.54
N THR A 145 12.41 -0.30 -14.53
CA THR A 145 13.78 0.15 -14.78
C THR A 145 14.27 -0.20 -16.19
N ASP A 146 13.48 -0.96 -16.96
CA ASP A 146 13.78 -1.32 -18.35
C ASP A 146 13.43 -0.16 -19.28
N ALA A 147 14.45 0.59 -19.68
CA ALA A 147 14.32 1.73 -20.57
C ALA A 147 13.72 1.38 -21.94
N VAL A 148 13.96 0.17 -22.46
CA VAL A 148 13.45 -0.26 -23.78
C VAL A 148 11.94 -0.48 -23.69
N PHE A 149 11.48 -1.19 -22.66
CA PHE A 149 10.06 -1.41 -22.41
C PHE A 149 9.31 -0.10 -22.15
N ILE A 150 9.91 0.81 -21.37
CA ILE A 150 9.37 2.15 -21.12
C ILE A 150 9.22 2.92 -22.43
N GLU A 151 10.27 2.95 -23.26
CA GLU A 151 10.24 3.69 -24.53
C GLU A 151 9.15 3.16 -25.47
N GLN A 152 9.05 1.84 -25.63
CA GLN A 152 8.01 1.20 -26.44
C GLN A 152 6.60 1.55 -25.95
N THR A 153 6.41 1.57 -24.63
CA THR A 153 5.13 1.88 -24.01
C THR A 153 4.77 3.35 -24.17
N LEU A 154 5.70 4.27 -23.89
CA LEU A 154 5.48 5.70 -24.05
C LEU A 154 5.18 6.08 -25.50
N ARG A 155 5.87 5.47 -26.48
CA ARG A 155 5.61 5.69 -27.91
C ARG A 155 4.20 5.31 -28.34
N TYR A 156 3.53 4.41 -27.63
CA TYR A 156 2.12 4.10 -27.90
C TYR A 156 1.18 5.23 -27.46
N PHE A 157 1.48 5.90 -26.34
CA PHE A 157 0.61 6.90 -25.71
C PHE A 157 0.87 8.32 -26.17
N ILE A 158 2.13 8.72 -26.38
CA ILE A 158 2.46 10.11 -26.75
C ILE A 158 1.80 10.45 -28.09
N GLY A 159 1.04 11.54 -28.11
CA GLY A 159 0.31 12.03 -29.28
C GLY A 159 -0.94 11.21 -29.66
N ARG A 160 -1.31 10.20 -28.87
CA ARG A 160 -2.47 9.34 -29.17
C ARG A 160 -3.78 10.01 -28.70
N GLY A 161 -4.67 10.27 -29.65
CA GLY A 161 -5.97 10.90 -29.39
C GLY A 161 -6.25 12.02 -30.38
N ASN A 162 -7.45 12.58 -30.33
CA ASN A 162 -7.85 13.68 -31.21
C ASN A 162 -7.67 15.03 -30.52
N GLY A 163 -7.38 16.08 -31.30
CA GLY A 163 -7.33 17.46 -30.81
C GLY A 163 -5.92 17.95 -30.50
N LEU A 164 -5.86 19.11 -29.82
CA LEU A 164 -4.63 19.84 -29.51
C LEU A 164 -3.98 19.42 -28.18
N THR A 165 -4.67 18.59 -27.41
CA THR A 165 -4.15 17.87 -26.24
C THR A 165 -4.62 16.41 -26.38
N PRO A 166 -3.88 15.57 -27.12
CA PRO A 166 -4.25 14.18 -27.32
C PRO A 166 -4.43 13.44 -25.99
N SER A 167 -5.45 12.57 -25.91
CA SER A 167 -5.82 11.87 -24.67
C SER A 167 -4.66 11.16 -23.98
N GLY A 168 -3.77 10.53 -24.73
CA GLY A 168 -2.60 9.84 -24.18
C GLY A 168 -1.63 10.78 -23.47
N ASP A 169 -1.50 12.02 -23.92
CA ASP A 169 -0.66 13.01 -23.26
C ASP A 169 -1.33 13.57 -22.01
N ASP A 170 -2.62 13.84 -22.06
CA ASP A 170 -3.40 14.28 -20.90
C ASP A 170 -3.35 13.22 -19.79
N MET A 171 -3.41 11.93 -20.14
CA MET A 171 -3.19 10.81 -19.22
C MET A 171 -1.77 10.84 -18.63
N LEU A 172 -0.73 11.09 -19.43
CA LEU A 172 0.65 11.21 -18.94
C LEU A 172 0.83 12.41 -17.98
N VAL A 173 0.17 13.54 -18.25
CA VAL A 173 0.12 14.68 -17.33
C VAL A 173 -0.50 14.26 -15.98
N GLY A 174 -1.60 13.51 -16.00
CA GLY A 174 -2.23 12.97 -14.80
C GLY A 174 -1.34 12.02 -14.01
N ILE A 175 -0.59 11.15 -14.70
CA ILE A 175 0.39 10.25 -14.09
C ILE A 175 1.52 11.03 -13.41
N LEU A 176 2.06 12.06 -14.08
CA LEU A 176 3.12 12.93 -13.54
C LEU A 176 2.63 13.73 -12.32
N LEU A 177 1.35 14.10 -12.27
CA LEU A 177 0.74 14.80 -11.12
C LEU A 177 0.79 13.99 -9.83
N ILE A 178 0.74 12.66 -9.88
CA ILE A 178 0.94 11.78 -8.71
C ILE A 178 2.43 11.70 -8.37
N GLY A 179 3.30 11.67 -9.39
CA GLY A 179 4.75 11.87 -9.24
C GLY A 179 5.54 10.66 -8.75
N LYS A 180 4.88 9.53 -8.47
CA LYS A 180 5.50 8.25 -8.09
C LYS A 180 5.91 7.42 -9.32
N VAL A 181 6.56 8.06 -10.29
CA VAL A 181 7.11 7.40 -11.48
C VAL A 181 8.61 7.13 -11.31
N SER A 182 9.13 6.07 -11.95
CA SER A 182 10.55 5.71 -11.87
C SER A 182 11.45 6.78 -12.51
N VAL A 183 12.71 6.87 -12.06
CA VAL A 183 13.70 7.77 -12.65
C VAL A 183 13.89 7.47 -14.16
N PRO A 184 14.01 6.20 -14.60
CA PRO A 184 14.04 5.86 -16.01
C PRO A 184 12.80 6.32 -16.78
N PHE A 185 11.60 6.21 -16.20
CA PHE A 185 10.37 6.67 -16.85
C PHE A 185 10.42 8.16 -17.18
N LYS A 186 10.79 9.01 -16.22
CA LYS A 186 10.96 10.45 -16.46
C LYS A 186 12.04 10.74 -17.50
N ALA A 187 13.18 10.05 -17.41
CA ALA A 187 14.30 10.27 -18.31
C ALA A 187 13.95 9.93 -19.77
N VAL A 188 13.29 8.79 -20.01
CA VAL A 188 12.86 8.37 -21.34
C VAL A 188 11.77 9.29 -21.87
N LEU A 189 10.78 9.65 -21.05
CA LEU A 189 9.74 10.61 -21.45
C LEU A 189 10.35 11.96 -21.85
N THR A 190 11.25 12.49 -21.03
CA THR A 190 11.98 13.75 -21.31
C THR A 190 12.73 13.67 -22.63
N LYS A 191 13.52 12.60 -22.83
CA LYS A 191 14.25 12.37 -24.08
C LYS A 191 13.31 12.37 -25.29
N LEU A 192 12.23 11.57 -25.25
CA LEU A 192 11.31 11.43 -26.37
C LEU A 192 10.68 12.77 -26.78
N ILE A 193 10.24 13.58 -25.81
CA ILE A 193 9.57 14.85 -26.11
C ILE A 193 10.54 15.98 -26.51
N GLU A 194 11.83 15.86 -26.16
CA GLU A 194 12.86 16.83 -26.56
C GLU A 194 13.49 16.51 -27.92
N THR A 195 13.59 15.23 -28.28
CA THR A 195 14.31 14.82 -29.49
C THR A 195 13.39 14.50 -30.68
N GLU A 196 12.09 14.30 -30.45
CA GLU A 196 11.15 13.84 -31.48
C GLU A 196 9.84 14.64 -31.47
N ILE A 197 9.23 14.75 -32.65
CA ILE A 197 7.93 15.41 -32.84
C ILE A 197 6.84 14.32 -32.79
N LEU A 198 6.47 13.90 -31.57
CA LEU A 198 5.52 12.81 -31.34
C LEU A 198 4.09 13.28 -31.01
N THR A 199 3.94 14.52 -30.56
CA THR A 199 2.64 15.10 -30.21
C THR A 199 2.50 16.53 -30.74
N THR A 200 1.30 17.08 -30.60
CA THR A 200 1.01 18.49 -30.81
C THR A 200 1.88 19.37 -29.92
N ASP A 201 2.16 20.53 -30.44
CA ASP A 201 3.03 21.51 -29.85
C ASP A 201 2.45 22.10 -28.53
N ILE A 202 1.13 22.23 -28.45
CA ILE A 202 0.42 22.61 -27.23
C ILE A 202 0.57 21.55 -26.14
N SER A 203 0.31 20.28 -26.48
CA SER A 203 0.44 19.16 -25.54
C SER A 203 1.88 18.98 -25.04
N LEU A 204 2.86 19.17 -25.94
CA LEU A 204 4.29 19.19 -25.59
C LEU A 204 4.59 20.21 -24.47
N THR A 205 3.98 21.40 -24.50
CA THR A 205 4.14 22.41 -23.45
C THR A 205 3.62 21.90 -22.10
N TYR A 206 2.44 21.27 -22.05
CA TYR A 206 1.90 20.70 -20.81
C TYR A 206 2.81 19.59 -20.24
N LEU A 207 3.33 18.69 -21.08
CA LEU A 207 4.26 17.64 -20.65
C LEU A 207 5.58 18.23 -20.10
N LYS A 208 6.15 19.27 -20.75
CA LYS A 208 7.36 19.96 -20.28
C LYS A 208 7.17 20.57 -18.88
N TYR A 209 6.03 21.22 -18.61
CA TYR A 209 5.73 21.76 -17.28
C TYR A 209 5.44 20.65 -16.25
N ALA A 210 4.69 19.61 -16.62
CA ALA A 210 4.40 18.49 -15.72
C ALA A 210 5.68 17.76 -15.26
N LEU A 211 6.68 17.61 -16.15
CA LEU A 211 8.00 17.06 -15.80
C LEU A 211 8.78 17.91 -14.79
N GLN A 212 8.49 19.22 -14.72
CA GLN A 212 9.07 20.18 -13.79
C GLN A 212 8.24 20.34 -12.49
N ASP A 213 7.26 19.45 -12.28
CA ASP A 213 6.30 19.49 -11.19
C ASP A 213 5.38 20.74 -11.22
N GLU A 214 5.16 21.32 -12.41
CA GLU A 214 4.29 22.48 -12.62
C GLU A 214 3.00 22.07 -13.34
N PHE A 215 1.85 22.42 -12.77
CA PHE A 215 0.52 21.98 -13.23
C PHE A 215 -0.48 23.13 -13.20
N SER A 216 -1.71 22.95 -13.68
CA SER A 216 -2.75 23.95 -13.45
C SER A 216 -3.10 24.04 -11.95
N GLU A 217 -3.56 25.21 -11.51
CA GLU A 217 -4.03 25.43 -10.14
C GLU A 217 -5.11 24.42 -9.72
N LEU A 218 -5.97 24.02 -10.65
CA LEU A 218 -7.03 23.04 -10.41
C LEU A 218 -6.46 21.63 -10.14
N LEU A 219 -5.41 21.21 -10.87
CA LEU A 219 -4.71 19.95 -10.63
C LEU A 219 -3.90 19.97 -9.33
N ILE A 220 -3.31 21.11 -8.99
CA ILE A 220 -2.63 21.30 -7.69
C ILE A 220 -3.64 21.20 -6.54
N ALA A 221 -4.82 21.80 -6.70
CA ALA A 221 -5.90 21.67 -5.73
C ALA A 221 -6.36 20.22 -5.57
N LEU A 222 -6.48 19.46 -6.68
CA LEU A 222 -6.79 18.04 -6.64
C LEU A 222 -5.72 17.25 -5.88
N TYR A 223 -4.44 17.49 -6.17
CA TYR A 223 -3.34 16.84 -5.47
C TYR A 223 -3.35 17.13 -3.95
N LYS A 224 -3.61 18.39 -3.55
CA LYS A 224 -3.78 18.76 -2.14
C LYS A 224 -5.01 18.13 -1.49
N ALA A 225 -6.10 17.97 -2.23
CA ALA A 225 -7.29 17.27 -1.75
C ALA A 225 -6.99 15.79 -1.45
N PHE A 226 -6.12 15.13 -2.21
CA PHE A 226 -5.68 13.78 -1.88
C PHE A 226 -4.87 13.69 -0.58
N GLN A 227 -4.21 14.77 -0.14
CA GLN A 227 -3.47 14.78 1.13
C GLN A 227 -4.41 14.84 2.34
N THR A 228 -5.53 15.56 2.21
CA THR A 228 -6.44 15.87 3.32
C THR A 228 -7.74 15.04 3.30
N GLY A 229 -8.06 14.43 2.16
CA GLY A 229 -9.32 13.72 1.91
C GLY A 229 -10.54 14.62 1.68
N ALA A 230 -10.38 15.94 1.75
CA ALA A 230 -11.48 16.91 1.67
C ALA A 230 -11.71 17.41 0.23
N GLU A 231 -12.98 17.63 -0.13
CA GLU A 231 -13.42 18.23 -1.40
C GLU A 231 -13.00 17.55 -2.73
N THR A 232 -12.37 16.37 -2.69
CA THR A 232 -11.89 15.64 -3.89
C THR A 232 -12.94 15.52 -4.99
N LYS A 233 -14.17 15.10 -4.63
CA LYS A 233 -15.28 14.94 -5.59
C LYS A 233 -15.66 16.25 -6.29
N LYS A 234 -15.74 17.35 -5.53
CA LYS A 234 -16.09 18.68 -6.03
C LYS A 234 -15.03 19.19 -7.01
N ILE A 235 -13.75 18.96 -6.72
CA ILE A 235 -12.65 19.36 -7.60
C ILE A 235 -12.63 18.51 -8.88
N ILE A 236 -12.86 17.20 -8.77
CA ILE A 236 -12.99 16.32 -9.94
C ILE A 236 -14.16 16.77 -10.84
N GLU A 237 -15.31 17.11 -10.26
CA GLU A 237 -16.45 17.65 -11.01
C GLU A 237 -16.11 18.96 -11.73
N GLN A 238 -15.32 19.84 -11.10
CA GLN A 238 -14.80 21.05 -11.76
C GLN A 238 -13.86 20.72 -12.91
N ILE A 239 -12.96 19.74 -12.76
CA ILE A 239 -12.06 19.29 -13.82
C ILE A 239 -12.86 18.74 -15.01
N TYR A 240 -13.93 17.98 -14.76
CA TYR A 240 -14.80 17.49 -15.82
C TYR A 240 -15.62 18.57 -16.54
N GLN A 241 -15.81 19.73 -15.92
CA GLN A 241 -16.45 20.90 -16.54
C GLN A 241 -15.44 21.78 -17.30
N SER A 242 -14.14 21.53 -17.08
CA SER A 242 -13.03 22.25 -17.70
C SER A 242 -12.59 21.58 -19.01
N GLY A 243 -13.03 22.12 -20.15
CA GLY A 243 -12.72 21.57 -21.48
C GLY A 243 -13.61 20.39 -21.93
N HIS A 244 -13.36 19.85 -23.13
CA HIS A 244 -14.12 18.72 -23.70
C HIS A 244 -13.82 17.40 -22.95
N THR A 245 -12.85 16.62 -23.43
CA THR A 245 -12.46 15.31 -22.87
C THR A 245 -11.13 15.35 -22.13
N SER A 246 -10.30 16.38 -22.35
CA SER A 246 -8.96 16.52 -21.77
C SER A 246 -8.95 16.38 -20.24
N GLY A 247 -9.87 17.05 -19.53
CA GLY A 247 -9.99 16.89 -18.08
C GLY A 247 -10.31 15.45 -17.64
N ILE A 248 -11.12 14.72 -18.41
CA ILE A 248 -11.44 13.31 -18.13
C ILE A 248 -10.21 12.44 -18.37
N ASP A 249 -9.47 12.69 -19.45
CA ASP A 249 -8.25 11.96 -19.80
C ASP A 249 -7.14 12.17 -18.75
N THR A 250 -7.00 13.40 -18.23
CA THR A 250 -6.11 13.68 -17.08
C THR A 250 -6.55 12.92 -15.83
N ILE A 251 -7.84 12.88 -15.51
CA ILE A 251 -8.33 12.09 -14.37
C ILE A 251 -8.11 10.59 -14.59
N ALA A 252 -8.18 10.08 -15.83
CA ALA A 252 -7.86 8.69 -16.11
C ALA A 252 -6.39 8.36 -15.78
N GLY A 253 -5.46 9.24 -16.17
CA GLY A 253 -4.05 9.11 -15.80
C GLY A 253 -3.80 9.17 -14.28
N VAL A 254 -4.49 10.08 -13.59
CA VAL A 254 -4.48 10.18 -12.12
C VAL A 254 -4.99 8.88 -11.49
N ALA A 255 -6.10 8.33 -12.00
CA ALA A 255 -6.67 7.08 -11.52
C ALA A 255 -5.70 5.90 -11.68
N LEU A 256 -5.03 5.77 -12.83
CA LEU A 256 -4.01 4.72 -13.03
C LEU A 256 -2.86 4.85 -12.04
N ALA A 257 -2.30 6.05 -11.88
CA ALA A 257 -1.16 6.25 -11.00
C ALA A 257 -1.51 6.04 -9.52
N ILE A 258 -2.75 6.35 -9.13
CA ILE A 258 -3.27 6.06 -7.79
C ILE A 258 -3.58 4.58 -7.61
N GLU A 259 -4.18 3.92 -8.60
CA GLU A 259 -4.40 2.48 -8.56
C GLU A 259 -3.06 1.76 -8.44
N GLU A 260 -2.01 2.22 -9.11
CA GLU A 260 -0.66 1.70 -8.96
C GLU A 260 0.01 2.05 -7.62
N GLU A 261 -0.31 3.20 -7.02
CA GLU A 261 0.14 3.54 -5.67
C GLU A 261 -0.56 2.66 -4.61
N ILE A 262 -1.84 2.38 -4.80
CA ILE A 262 -2.64 1.50 -3.94
C ILE A 262 -2.30 0.01 -4.23
N SER A 263 -1.95 -0.33 -5.47
CA SER A 263 -1.46 -1.66 -5.91
C SER A 263 0.04 -1.86 -5.67
N MET A 264 0.73 -0.91 -5.02
CA MET A 264 1.94 -1.26 -4.29
C MET A 264 1.52 -2.26 -3.22
N GLY A 265 1.63 -3.54 -3.56
CA GLY A 265 1.33 -4.64 -2.68
C GLY A 265 1.96 -4.39 -1.33
N LYS A 266 1.11 -4.04 -0.36
CA LYS A 266 1.52 -3.91 1.03
C LYS A 266 2.34 -5.15 1.43
N ARG A 267 3.41 -4.96 2.18
CA ARG A 267 4.08 -6.08 2.87
C ARG A 267 3.16 -6.52 4.00
N VAL A 268 2.50 -7.66 3.82
CA VAL A 268 1.53 -8.20 4.77
C VAL A 268 2.18 -9.35 5.52
N VAL A 269 2.25 -9.24 6.85
CA VAL A 269 2.53 -10.39 7.71
C VAL A 269 1.19 -10.98 8.16
N ILE A 270 0.97 -12.25 7.84
CA ILE A 270 -0.26 -12.99 8.13
C ILE A 270 0.03 -13.99 9.24
N ALA A 271 -0.60 -13.83 10.40
CA ALA A 271 -0.56 -14.80 11.50
C ALA A 271 -1.74 -15.77 11.43
N LEU A 272 -1.46 -17.02 11.07
CA LEU A 272 -2.48 -18.07 10.97
C LEU A 272 -2.85 -18.68 12.33
N GLY A 273 -4.16 -18.80 12.55
CA GLY A 273 -4.79 -19.57 13.62
C GLY A 273 -4.35 -21.05 13.66
N GLY A 274 -4.48 -21.70 14.82
CA GLY A 274 -4.33 -23.17 14.89
C GLY A 274 -5.40 -23.90 14.08
N ASN A 275 -6.60 -23.30 14.01
CA ASN A 275 -7.74 -23.79 13.24
C ASN A 275 -7.49 -23.83 11.72
N ALA A 276 -6.51 -23.05 11.22
CA ALA A 276 -6.09 -23.09 9.82
C ALA A 276 -5.35 -24.40 9.47
N ILE A 277 -4.88 -25.13 10.48
CA ILE A 277 -4.15 -26.39 10.33
C ILE A 277 -4.98 -27.55 10.88
N LEU A 278 -5.56 -27.41 12.08
CA LEU A 278 -6.38 -28.45 12.70
C LEU A 278 -7.59 -27.81 13.39
N GLN A 279 -8.80 -28.19 12.97
CA GLN A 279 -10.03 -27.66 13.55
C GLN A 279 -10.33 -28.30 14.93
N PRO A 280 -11.08 -27.61 15.81
CA PRO A 280 -11.53 -28.18 17.07
C PRO A 280 -12.29 -29.49 16.86
N ASN A 281 -11.97 -30.52 17.66
CA ASN A 281 -12.57 -31.86 17.62
C ASN A 281 -12.29 -32.67 16.32
N GLN A 282 -11.45 -32.17 15.42
CA GLN A 282 -11.02 -32.92 14.24
C GLN A 282 -9.91 -33.91 14.63
N GLU A 283 -9.93 -35.10 14.04
CA GLU A 283 -8.86 -36.07 14.22
C GLU A 283 -7.55 -35.53 13.65
N ALA A 284 -6.47 -35.61 14.43
CA ALA A 284 -5.17 -35.03 14.11
C ALA A 284 -4.34 -35.85 13.09
N THR A 285 -4.99 -36.34 12.02
CA THR A 285 -4.32 -37.05 10.93
C THR A 285 -3.52 -36.09 10.04
N PHE A 286 -2.59 -36.61 9.25
CA PHE A 286 -1.85 -35.82 8.26
C PHE A 286 -2.80 -35.28 7.19
N GLU A 287 -3.73 -36.12 6.71
CA GLU A 287 -4.64 -35.81 5.62
C GLU A 287 -5.62 -34.69 5.99
N ASN A 288 -6.15 -34.71 7.22
CA ASN A 288 -7.02 -33.65 7.72
C ASN A 288 -6.28 -32.32 7.81
N GLN A 289 -5.03 -32.35 8.29
CA GLN A 289 -4.22 -31.15 8.41
C GLN A 289 -3.81 -30.58 7.05
N LEU A 290 -3.39 -31.45 6.13
CA LEU A 290 -3.07 -31.06 4.76
C LEU A 290 -4.28 -30.43 4.08
N LYS A 291 -5.48 -31.02 4.22
CA LYS A 291 -6.70 -30.47 3.62
C LYS A 291 -7.03 -29.06 4.13
N ASN A 292 -6.94 -28.82 5.43
CA ASN A 292 -7.17 -27.49 6.01
C ASN A 292 -6.09 -26.48 5.54
N VAL A 293 -4.85 -26.94 5.43
CA VAL A 293 -3.74 -26.12 4.92
C VAL A 293 -3.95 -25.77 3.45
N GLU A 294 -4.39 -26.71 2.60
CA GLU A 294 -4.76 -26.44 1.21
C GLU A 294 -5.80 -25.32 1.09
N ASP A 295 -6.88 -25.42 1.87
CA ASP A 295 -7.96 -24.42 1.87
C ASP A 295 -7.45 -23.05 2.34
N SER A 296 -6.56 -23.04 3.35
CA SER A 296 -5.89 -21.83 3.83
C SER A 296 -4.97 -21.20 2.78
N CYS A 297 -4.18 -22.04 2.11
CA CYS A 297 -3.24 -21.63 1.07
C CYS A 297 -3.95 -21.10 -0.18
N ALA A 298 -5.14 -21.61 -0.52
CA ALA A 298 -5.95 -21.07 -1.61
C ALA A 298 -6.31 -19.59 -1.36
N LYS A 299 -6.66 -19.23 -0.13
CA LYS A 299 -6.96 -17.85 0.26
C LYS A 299 -5.74 -16.96 0.34
N ILE A 300 -4.63 -17.48 0.84
CA ILE A 300 -3.35 -16.76 0.81
C ILE A 300 -2.89 -16.49 -0.63
N ALA A 301 -3.12 -17.43 -1.55
CA ALA A 301 -2.83 -17.22 -2.97
C ALA A 301 -3.68 -16.10 -3.58
N GLU A 302 -4.94 -15.89 -3.15
CA GLU A 302 -5.76 -14.73 -3.56
C GLU A 302 -5.14 -13.40 -3.08
N ILE A 303 -4.54 -13.38 -1.88
CA ILE A 303 -3.83 -12.18 -1.37
C ILE A 303 -2.58 -11.88 -2.21
N THR A 304 -1.81 -12.90 -2.57
CA THR A 304 -0.66 -12.76 -3.47
C THR A 304 -1.10 -12.32 -4.88
N GLU A 305 -2.21 -12.86 -5.39
CA GLU A 305 -2.81 -12.48 -6.67
C GLU A 305 -3.23 -11.01 -6.72
N ALA A 306 -3.72 -10.48 -5.60
CA ALA A 306 -4.01 -9.05 -5.43
C ALA A 306 -2.75 -8.15 -5.39
N GLY A 307 -1.56 -8.75 -5.55
CA GLY A 307 -0.28 -8.04 -5.68
C GLY A 307 0.47 -7.84 -4.37
N HIS A 308 -0.04 -8.32 -3.24
CA HIS A 308 0.59 -8.14 -1.92
C HIS A 308 1.86 -8.97 -1.72
N LYS A 309 2.78 -8.42 -0.93
CA LYS A 309 4.02 -9.10 -0.55
C LYS A 309 3.81 -9.85 0.75
N VAL A 310 3.67 -11.17 0.66
CA VAL A 310 3.14 -11.98 1.77
C VAL A 310 4.26 -12.67 2.56
N ILE A 311 4.18 -12.52 3.88
CA ILE A 311 4.92 -13.31 4.87
C ILE A 311 3.89 -14.04 5.72
N VAL A 312 4.01 -15.35 5.87
CA VAL A 312 3.07 -16.18 6.64
C VAL A 312 3.77 -16.69 7.89
N THR A 313 3.13 -16.49 9.04
CA THR A 313 3.44 -17.19 10.29
C THR A 313 2.27 -18.08 10.67
N HIS A 314 2.52 -19.05 11.55
CA HIS A 314 1.49 -19.99 11.98
C HIS A 314 1.70 -20.45 13.42
N GLY A 315 0.64 -20.96 14.04
CA GLY A 315 0.76 -21.69 15.31
C GLY A 315 1.23 -23.13 15.10
N ASN A 316 1.63 -23.80 16.18
CA ASN A 316 2.02 -25.22 16.15
C ASN A 316 1.48 -26.04 17.33
N GLY A 317 0.60 -25.49 18.17
CA GLY A 317 0.22 -26.09 19.47
C GLY A 317 -0.17 -27.57 19.40
N PRO A 318 -1.17 -27.96 18.59
CA PRO A 318 -1.53 -29.38 18.41
C PRO A 318 -0.38 -30.23 17.85
N GLN A 319 0.39 -29.69 16.90
CA GLN A 319 1.44 -30.41 16.19
C GLN A 319 2.64 -30.69 17.10
N VAL A 320 3.17 -29.66 17.76
CA VAL A 320 4.26 -29.82 18.73
C VAL A 320 3.83 -30.66 19.92
N GLY A 321 2.56 -30.58 20.34
CA GLY A 321 1.99 -31.44 21.38
C GLY A 321 2.03 -32.92 21.00
N ASN A 322 1.66 -33.27 19.77
CA ASN A 322 1.74 -34.64 19.27
C ASN A 322 3.18 -35.12 19.10
N ILE A 323 4.10 -34.26 18.63
CA ILE A 323 5.53 -34.58 18.53
C ILE A 323 6.14 -34.86 19.91
N LEU A 324 5.82 -34.03 20.90
CA LEU A 324 6.23 -34.25 22.29
C LEU A 324 5.68 -35.57 22.84
N ARG A 325 4.41 -35.88 22.54
CA ARG A 325 3.80 -37.15 22.93
C ARG A 325 4.52 -38.34 22.29
N GLN A 326 4.84 -38.27 21.01
CA GLN A 326 5.60 -39.31 20.30
C GLN A 326 6.98 -39.53 20.94
N ASN A 327 7.68 -38.45 21.28
CA ASN A 327 8.97 -38.51 21.97
C ASN A 327 8.86 -39.16 23.36
N GLU A 328 7.82 -38.84 24.13
CA GLU A 328 7.61 -39.45 25.45
C GLU A 328 7.17 -40.91 25.38
N GLU A 329 6.32 -41.30 24.41
CA GLU A 329 5.90 -42.68 24.22
C GLU A 329 7.05 -43.57 23.69
N ALA A 330 7.96 -43.01 22.88
CA ALA A 330 9.09 -43.73 22.31
C ALA A 330 10.36 -43.70 23.18
N LYS A 331 10.35 -42.99 24.32
CA LYS A 331 11.56 -42.68 25.12
C LYS A 331 12.38 -43.89 25.57
N GLU A 332 11.74 -45.04 25.74
CA GLU A 332 12.40 -46.31 26.11
C GLU A 332 13.26 -46.90 24.98
N TYR A 333 13.02 -46.49 23.73
CA TYR A 333 13.70 -46.97 22.54
C TYR A 333 14.54 -45.88 21.84
N VAL A 334 14.08 -44.63 21.90
CA VAL A 334 14.70 -43.46 21.27
C VAL A 334 14.73 -42.33 22.29
N PRO A 335 15.90 -41.75 22.61
CA PRO A 335 15.97 -40.64 23.56
C PRO A 335 15.04 -39.49 23.16
N ALA A 336 14.21 -39.04 24.10
CA ALA A 336 13.28 -37.93 23.88
C ALA A 336 14.03 -36.63 23.58
N LEU A 337 13.60 -35.92 22.54
CA LEU A 337 14.13 -34.62 22.18
C LEU A 337 13.63 -33.52 23.12
N PRO A 338 14.42 -32.45 23.34
CA PRO A 338 13.95 -31.28 24.07
C PRO A 338 12.90 -30.52 23.25
N ILE A 339 12.10 -29.67 23.93
CA ILE A 339 10.95 -29.01 23.30
C ILE A 339 11.31 -28.04 22.17
N ASP A 340 12.47 -27.39 22.23
CA ASP A 340 12.98 -26.51 21.17
C ASP A 340 13.27 -27.29 19.89
N ALA A 341 13.83 -28.50 20.01
CA ALA A 341 14.01 -29.41 18.88
C ALA A 341 12.67 -29.92 18.33
N CYS A 342 11.73 -30.29 19.21
CA CYS A 342 10.35 -30.65 18.80
C CYS A 342 9.63 -29.48 18.10
N SER A 343 9.90 -28.25 18.53
CA SER A 343 9.40 -27.03 17.88
C SER A 343 9.98 -26.89 16.47
N ALA A 344 11.28 -27.16 16.29
CA ALA A 344 11.93 -27.18 14.98
C ALA A 344 11.31 -28.24 14.04
N GLU A 345 11.04 -29.45 14.54
CA GLU A 345 10.32 -30.49 13.79
C GLU A 345 8.93 -30.01 13.35
N SER A 346 8.19 -29.35 14.26
CA SER A 346 6.86 -28.81 13.94
C SER A 346 6.89 -27.73 12.85
N GLN A 347 7.94 -26.90 12.81
CA GLN A 347 8.13 -25.91 11.74
C GLN A 347 8.37 -26.59 10.40
N GLY A 348 9.23 -27.62 10.36
CA GLY A 348 9.48 -28.40 9.16
C GLY A 348 8.21 -29.10 8.65
N PHE A 349 7.45 -29.72 9.56
CA PHE A 349 6.20 -30.40 9.24
C PHE A 349 5.14 -29.45 8.67
N ILE A 350 4.81 -28.36 9.37
CA ILE A 350 3.76 -27.43 8.93
C ILE A 350 4.22 -26.64 7.71
N GLY A 351 5.47 -26.18 7.70
CA GLY A 351 6.06 -25.46 6.58
C GLY A 351 6.07 -26.29 5.30
N TYR A 352 6.38 -27.58 5.38
CA TYR A 352 6.25 -28.50 4.25
C TYR A 352 4.82 -28.51 3.67
N MET A 353 3.79 -28.70 4.51
CA MET A 353 2.40 -28.71 4.06
C MET A 353 2.01 -27.37 3.40
N MET A 354 2.38 -26.25 4.02
CA MET A 354 2.04 -24.92 3.53
C MET A 354 2.76 -24.57 2.23
N GLU A 355 4.06 -24.83 2.16
CA GLU A 355 4.88 -24.53 0.98
C GLU A 355 4.43 -25.36 -0.23
N GLN A 356 4.18 -26.65 -0.04
CA GLN A 356 3.66 -27.52 -1.10
C GLN A 356 2.28 -27.01 -1.59
N SER A 357 1.37 -26.72 -0.66
CA SER A 357 0.01 -26.29 -0.99
C SER A 357 -0.02 -24.95 -1.71
N LEU A 358 0.75 -23.95 -1.24
CA LEU A 358 0.86 -22.65 -1.89
C LEU A 358 1.50 -22.74 -3.28
N LYS A 359 2.57 -23.53 -3.44
CA LYS A 359 3.17 -23.74 -4.77
C LYS A 359 2.16 -24.32 -5.75
N ASN A 360 1.37 -25.30 -5.32
CA ASN A 360 0.33 -25.92 -6.15
C ASN A 360 -0.78 -24.93 -6.54
N GLU A 361 -1.23 -24.10 -5.60
CA GLU A 361 -2.27 -23.08 -5.86
C GLU A 361 -1.76 -21.96 -6.79
N LEU A 362 -0.58 -21.41 -6.52
CA LEU A 362 0.02 -20.36 -7.36
C LEU A 362 0.30 -20.86 -8.78
N ALA A 363 0.77 -22.10 -8.93
CA ALA A 363 0.97 -22.73 -10.23
C ALA A 363 -0.36 -22.91 -10.99
N ARG A 364 -1.43 -23.36 -10.31
CA ARG A 364 -2.77 -23.47 -10.92
C ARG A 364 -3.32 -22.12 -11.39
N LYS A 365 -3.09 -21.06 -10.61
CA LYS A 365 -3.45 -19.67 -10.95
C LYS A 365 -2.48 -19.01 -11.94
N LYS A 366 -1.37 -19.67 -12.32
CA LYS A 366 -0.31 -19.13 -13.18
C LYS A 366 0.33 -17.85 -12.63
N ILE A 367 0.45 -17.74 -11.32
CA ILE A 367 1.11 -16.63 -10.63
C ILE A 367 2.60 -16.97 -10.53
N PRO A 368 3.51 -16.18 -11.12
CA PRO A 368 4.94 -16.49 -11.20
C PRO A 368 5.68 -16.14 -9.89
N THR A 369 5.16 -16.60 -8.76
CA THR A 369 5.66 -16.30 -7.42
C THR A 369 6.28 -17.55 -6.79
N ASN A 370 7.47 -17.39 -6.23
CA ASN A 370 8.13 -18.44 -5.45
C ASN A 370 7.54 -18.53 -4.04
N VAL A 371 7.69 -19.69 -3.42
CA VAL A 371 7.32 -19.92 -2.01
C VAL A 371 8.46 -20.64 -1.32
N ILE A 372 8.82 -20.21 -0.11
CA ILE A 372 9.86 -20.82 0.70
C ILE A 372 9.51 -20.81 2.18
N THR A 373 9.81 -21.92 2.85
CA THR A 373 9.77 -22.04 4.30
C THR A 373 11.16 -21.85 4.89
N LEU A 374 11.26 -21.02 5.91
CA LEU A 374 12.48 -20.83 6.69
C LEU A 374 12.31 -21.37 8.11
N LEU A 375 13.18 -22.31 8.48
CA LEU A 375 13.38 -22.65 9.89
C LEU A 375 13.84 -21.39 10.63
N THR A 376 13.15 -21.04 11.70
CA THR A 376 13.28 -19.74 12.34
C THR A 376 13.52 -19.89 13.84
N GLN A 377 14.64 -19.34 14.30
CA GLN A 377 14.95 -19.17 15.72
C GLN A 377 14.46 -17.80 16.20
N THR A 378 14.02 -17.74 17.45
CA THR A 378 13.57 -16.51 18.09
C THR A 378 14.30 -16.34 19.41
N GLU A 379 15.06 -15.25 19.49
CA GLU A 379 15.81 -14.86 20.66
C GLU A 379 14.85 -14.37 21.76
N VAL A 380 15.07 -14.86 22.97
CA VAL A 380 14.34 -14.49 24.17
C VAL A 380 15.33 -14.14 25.28
N SER A 381 14.87 -13.40 26.29
CA SER A 381 15.73 -13.03 27.42
C SER A 381 15.90 -14.21 28.38
N ALA A 382 17.15 -14.56 28.73
CA ALA A 382 17.42 -15.57 29.75
C ALA A 382 16.90 -15.17 31.16
N SER A 383 16.64 -13.88 31.38
CA SER A 383 16.08 -13.35 32.62
C SER A 383 14.58 -13.02 32.52
N ASP A 384 13.89 -13.51 31.47
CA ASP A 384 12.45 -13.32 31.34
C ASP A 384 11.70 -13.93 32.55
N PRO A 385 10.79 -13.18 33.21
CA PRO A 385 10.03 -13.68 34.35
C PRO A 385 9.26 -14.98 34.07
N ALA A 386 8.90 -15.25 32.81
CA ALA A 386 8.22 -16.48 32.42
C ALA A 386 9.03 -17.76 32.74
N PHE A 387 10.35 -17.67 32.86
CA PHE A 387 11.19 -18.80 33.29
C PHE A 387 11.05 -19.13 34.78
N GLN A 388 10.60 -18.17 35.60
CA GLN A 388 10.38 -18.37 37.04
C GLN A 388 8.92 -18.76 37.36
N SER A 389 8.00 -18.49 36.44
CA SER A 389 6.58 -18.86 36.57
C SER A 389 6.01 -19.40 35.25
N PRO A 390 6.43 -20.60 34.81
CA PRO A 390 5.81 -21.35 33.72
C PRO A 390 4.28 -21.40 33.82
N SER A 391 3.60 -21.06 32.73
CA SER A 391 2.13 -20.99 32.71
C SER A 391 1.50 -21.64 31.49
N LYS A 392 2.28 -21.91 30.43
CA LYS A 392 1.75 -22.36 29.15
C LYS A 392 1.67 -23.89 29.11
N PRO A 393 0.46 -24.49 29.04
CA PRO A 393 0.31 -25.94 29.10
C PRO A 393 0.64 -26.60 27.77
N ILE A 394 1.41 -27.69 27.81
CA ILE A 394 1.89 -28.44 26.65
C ILE A 394 1.68 -29.95 26.83
N GLY A 395 1.76 -30.70 25.72
CA GLY A 395 1.70 -32.16 25.73
C GLY A 395 0.35 -32.73 26.20
N VAL A 396 0.40 -33.98 26.67
CA VAL A 396 -0.75 -34.78 27.11
C VAL A 396 -1.22 -34.44 28.52
N PHE A 397 -2.42 -34.91 28.87
CA PHE A 397 -2.94 -34.87 30.24
C PHE A 397 -2.37 -36.01 31.06
N TYR A 398 -2.07 -35.70 32.33
CA TYR A 398 -1.60 -36.60 33.35
C TYR A 398 -2.59 -36.61 34.52
N THR A 399 -2.64 -37.73 35.22
CA THR A 399 -3.29 -37.81 36.54
C THR A 399 -2.51 -36.99 37.57
N ARG A 400 -3.12 -36.75 38.73
CA ARG A 400 -2.46 -36.01 39.82
C ARG A 400 -1.22 -36.75 40.31
N GLU A 401 -1.32 -38.06 40.40
CA GLU A 401 -0.26 -38.95 40.86
C GLU A 401 0.94 -38.91 39.90
N GLU A 402 0.70 -39.08 38.60
CA GLU A 402 1.74 -38.98 37.57
C GLU A 402 2.39 -37.59 37.53
N ALA A 403 1.61 -36.53 37.73
CA ALA A 403 2.14 -35.17 37.75
C ALA A 403 3.10 -34.93 38.92
N VAL A 404 2.80 -35.48 40.11
CA VAL A 404 3.70 -35.39 41.27
C VAL A 404 4.99 -36.16 41.02
N GLU A 405 4.91 -37.36 40.43
CA GLU A 405 6.09 -38.17 40.09
C GLU A 405 6.99 -37.47 39.06
N LEU A 406 6.41 -36.96 37.96
CA LEU A 406 7.15 -36.27 36.91
C LEU A 406 7.79 -34.97 37.40
N SER A 407 7.15 -34.26 38.34
CA SER A 407 7.73 -33.08 38.95
C SER A 407 8.97 -33.42 39.80
N ALA A 408 8.92 -34.53 40.55
CA ALA A 408 10.04 -34.99 41.37
C ALA A 408 11.20 -35.58 40.53
N GLU A 409 10.89 -36.35 39.48
CA GLU A 409 11.89 -37.04 38.67
C GLU A 409 12.56 -36.12 37.64
N LYS A 410 11.76 -35.34 36.91
CA LYS A 410 12.22 -34.54 35.77
C LYS A 410 12.33 -33.04 36.07
N GLY A 411 11.90 -32.60 37.26
CA GLY A 411 11.85 -31.18 37.61
C GLY A 411 10.80 -30.41 36.80
N TRP A 412 9.80 -31.09 36.25
CA TRP A 412 8.75 -30.45 35.46
C TRP A 412 7.78 -29.69 36.35
N GLU A 413 7.40 -28.49 35.91
CA GLU A 413 6.26 -27.80 36.48
C GLU A 413 4.97 -28.32 35.85
N MET A 414 4.01 -28.65 36.71
CA MET A 414 2.74 -29.24 36.33
C MET A 414 1.60 -28.36 36.84
N ALA A 415 0.62 -28.06 35.97
CA ALA A 415 -0.56 -27.28 36.35
C ALA A 415 -1.85 -28.03 36.02
N GLU A 416 -2.88 -27.84 36.84
CA GLU A 416 -4.22 -28.37 36.58
C GLU A 416 -4.90 -27.56 35.46
N ASP A 417 -5.41 -28.23 34.43
CA ASP A 417 -6.03 -27.61 33.27
C ASP A 417 -7.55 -27.88 33.28
N ALA A 418 -8.29 -26.94 33.89
CA ALA A 418 -9.75 -26.86 33.87
C ALA A 418 -10.49 -28.17 34.26
N GLY A 419 -9.96 -28.89 35.25
CA GLY A 419 -10.55 -30.14 35.76
C GLY A 419 -10.42 -31.34 34.81
N ARG A 420 -9.66 -31.22 33.71
CA ARG A 420 -9.42 -32.30 32.74
C ARG A 420 -8.17 -33.14 33.06
N GLY A 421 -7.42 -32.75 34.09
CA GLY A 421 -6.17 -33.36 34.51
C GLY A 421 -5.04 -32.34 34.64
N TYR A 422 -3.81 -32.82 34.80
CA TYR A 422 -2.60 -32.02 34.90
C TYR A 422 -1.84 -32.02 33.58
N ARG A 423 -1.16 -30.92 33.26
CA ARG A 423 -0.29 -30.82 32.08
C ARG A 423 1.04 -30.20 32.46
N ARG A 424 2.10 -30.58 31.74
CA ARG A 424 3.40 -29.90 31.83
C ARG A 424 3.18 -28.45 31.41
N VAL A 425 3.62 -27.51 32.23
CA VAL A 425 3.68 -26.09 31.87
C VAL A 425 5.11 -25.71 31.55
N VAL A 426 5.26 -24.84 30.56
CA VAL A 426 6.56 -24.31 30.14
C VAL A 426 6.53 -22.78 30.11
N PRO A 427 7.71 -22.16 30.18
CA PRO A 427 7.86 -20.72 29.98
C PRO A 427 7.28 -20.28 28.63
N SER A 428 6.64 -19.11 28.62
CA SER A 428 6.20 -18.40 27.41
C SER A 428 6.80 -16.98 27.38
N PRO A 429 8.13 -16.86 27.21
CA PRO A 429 8.84 -15.59 27.27
C PRO A 429 8.50 -14.66 26.09
N GLN A 430 8.87 -13.39 26.23
CA GLN A 430 8.67 -12.37 25.20
C GLN A 430 9.70 -12.51 24.06
N PRO A 431 9.27 -12.46 22.78
CA PRO A 431 10.19 -12.48 21.65
C PRO A 431 10.96 -11.16 21.54
N GLN A 432 12.29 -11.25 21.57
CA GLN A 432 13.17 -10.08 21.42
C GLN A 432 13.62 -9.90 19.97
N LYS A 433 14.01 -10.98 19.30
CA LYS A 433 14.54 -10.91 17.94
C LYS A 433 14.25 -12.16 17.14
N ILE A 434 13.82 -11.98 15.90
CA ILE A 434 13.68 -13.07 14.93
C ILE A 434 15.00 -13.20 14.15
N HIS A 435 15.60 -14.38 14.13
CA HIS A 435 16.78 -14.63 13.33
C HIS A 435 16.41 -14.80 11.85
N GLY A 436 17.26 -14.29 10.95
CA GLY A 436 17.07 -14.40 9.49
C GLY A 436 16.20 -13.31 8.85
N VAL A 437 15.80 -12.26 9.59
CA VAL A 437 14.95 -11.17 9.08
C VAL A 437 15.46 -10.51 7.80
N GLU A 438 16.76 -10.25 7.68
CA GLU A 438 17.31 -9.64 6.47
C GLU A 438 17.16 -10.53 5.24
N ALA A 439 17.27 -11.86 5.40
CA ALA A 439 16.99 -12.80 4.33
C ALA A 439 15.49 -12.80 3.97
N ILE A 440 14.61 -12.74 4.97
CA ILE A 440 13.16 -12.62 4.75
C ILE A 440 12.85 -11.36 3.93
N LYS A 441 13.41 -10.21 4.32
CA LYS A 441 13.24 -8.94 3.61
C LYS A 441 13.68 -9.03 2.15
N GLN A 442 14.83 -9.64 1.89
CA GLN A 442 15.35 -9.81 0.53
C GLN A 442 14.45 -10.71 -0.34
N LEU A 443 13.99 -11.84 0.20
CA LEU A 443 13.11 -12.77 -0.51
C LEU A 443 11.76 -12.13 -0.85
N VAL A 444 11.17 -11.44 0.12
CA VAL A 444 9.89 -10.75 -0.04
C VAL A 444 10.01 -9.56 -1.00
N ALA A 445 11.18 -8.92 -1.06
CA ALA A 445 11.42 -7.85 -2.03
C ALA A 445 11.35 -8.33 -3.48
N THR A 446 11.69 -9.59 -3.75
CA THR A 446 11.60 -10.24 -5.08
C THR A 446 10.31 -11.05 -5.25
N ASP A 447 9.23 -10.61 -4.60
CA ASP A 447 7.88 -11.19 -4.70
C ASP A 447 7.80 -12.69 -4.35
N THR A 448 8.69 -13.18 -3.49
CA THR A 448 8.62 -14.53 -2.90
C THR A 448 7.72 -14.52 -1.67
N VAL A 449 6.78 -15.47 -1.59
CA VAL A 449 6.03 -15.73 -0.36
C VAL A 449 6.93 -16.46 0.63
N VAL A 450 7.09 -15.91 1.83
CA VAL A 450 7.94 -16.50 2.86
C VAL A 450 7.08 -17.04 4.00
N ILE A 451 7.23 -18.33 4.31
CA ILE A 451 6.66 -18.96 5.51
C ILE A 451 7.76 -19.01 6.56
N SER A 452 7.54 -18.42 7.73
CA SER A 452 8.57 -18.29 8.77
C SER A 452 7.94 -18.18 10.16
N THR A 453 8.77 -18.25 11.20
CA THR A 453 8.36 -18.04 12.60
C THR A 453 7.23 -18.99 13.01
N GLY A 454 7.26 -20.21 12.47
CA GLY A 454 6.28 -21.24 12.79
C GLY A 454 6.28 -21.58 14.28
N GLY A 455 5.10 -21.65 14.88
CA GLY A 455 4.96 -21.88 16.32
C GLY A 455 5.44 -20.75 17.22
N GLY A 456 5.71 -19.57 16.66
CA GLY A 456 6.35 -18.46 17.38
C GLY A 456 7.89 -18.48 17.33
N GLY A 457 8.49 -19.45 16.62
CA GLY A 457 9.94 -19.60 16.50
C GLY A 457 10.55 -20.62 17.48
N ILE A 458 11.74 -21.13 17.16
CA ILE A 458 12.52 -22.00 18.03
C ILE A 458 13.18 -21.11 19.09
N PRO A 459 12.82 -21.22 20.38
CA PRO A 459 13.33 -20.33 21.41
C PRO A 459 14.83 -20.53 21.65
N VAL A 460 15.59 -19.44 21.58
CA VAL A 460 17.03 -19.43 21.85
C VAL A 460 17.38 -18.27 22.77
N VAL A 461 18.44 -18.43 23.56
CA VAL A 461 19.13 -17.34 24.26
C VAL A 461 20.49 -17.14 23.65
N GLN A 462 20.96 -15.89 23.58
CA GLN A 462 22.31 -15.55 23.18
C GLN A 462 23.18 -15.35 24.43
N ASN A 463 24.32 -16.03 24.51
CA ASN A 463 25.27 -15.83 25.61
C ASN A 463 26.15 -14.57 25.36
N GLU A 464 26.99 -14.22 26.34
CA GLU A 464 27.90 -13.05 26.24
C GLU A 464 28.92 -13.17 25.09
N GLU A 465 29.24 -14.39 24.67
CA GLU A 465 30.17 -14.68 23.57
C GLU A 465 29.50 -14.58 22.19
N GLY A 466 28.16 -14.47 22.15
CA GLY A 466 27.35 -14.38 20.94
C GLY A 466 26.80 -15.71 20.43
N ASP A 467 27.06 -16.82 21.12
CA ASP A 467 26.54 -18.14 20.76
C ASP A 467 25.05 -18.27 21.11
N LEU A 468 24.31 -18.94 20.23
CA LEU A 468 22.89 -19.25 20.43
C LEU A 468 22.74 -20.63 21.07
N LYS A 469 21.90 -20.72 22.10
CA LYS A 469 21.53 -21.97 22.75
C LYS A 469 20.01 -22.10 22.83
N GLY A 470 19.48 -23.25 22.42
CA GLY A 470 18.07 -23.59 22.57
C GLY A 470 17.65 -23.66 24.04
N VAL A 471 16.44 -23.21 24.33
CA VAL A 471 15.86 -23.23 25.69
C VAL A 471 14.48 -23.85 25.68
N GLU A 472 14.13 -24.57 26.74
CA GLU A 472 12.82 -25.21 26.81
C GLU A 472 11.70 -24.20 27.10
N ALA A 473 11.10 -23.64 26.04
CA ALA A 473 10.01 -22.68 26.12
C ALA A 473 9.07 -22.79 24.91
N VAL A 474 7.89 -22.17 24.98
CA VAL A 474 7.00 -22.00 23.81
C VAL A 474 6.56 -20.56 23.72
N ILE A 475 7.07 -19.86 22.72
CA ILE A 475 6.77 -18.44 22.52
C ILE A 475 5.34 -18.30 22.00
N ASP A 476 4.68 -17.20 22.34
CA ASP A 476 3.38 -16.89 21.77
C ASP A 476 3.52 -16.49 20.29
N LYS A 477 2.70 -17.11 19.42
CA LYS A 477 2.79 -16.91 17.98
C LYS A 477 2.35 -15.51 17.55
N ASP A 478 1.36 -14.92 18.22
CA ASP A 478 0.80 -13.62 17.84
C ASP A 478 1.82 -12.54 18.25
N ARG A 479 2.48 -12.69 19.41
CA ARG A 479 3.62 -11.85 19.83
C ARG A 479 4.84 -11.99 18.92
N SER A 480 5.20 -13.20 18.51
CA SER A 480 6.32 -13.39 17.56
C SER A 480 5.98 -12.86 16.17
N ALA A 481 4.73 -12.98 15.73
CA ALA A 481 4.27 -12.42 14.46
C ALA A 481 4.28 -10.88 14.50
N LEU A 482 3.89 -10.26 15.62
CA LEU A 482 4.08 -8.83 15.85
C LEU A 482 5.56 -8.45 15.73
N ARG A 483 6.46 -9.14 16.45
CA ARG A 483 7.90 -8.85 16.41
C ARG A 483 8.47 -9.01 15.01
N LEU A 484 8.06 -10.05 14.27
CA LEU A 484 8.44 -10.23 12.87
C LEU A 484 7.94 -9.06 12.02
N SER A 485 6.68 -8.64 12.21
CA SER A 485 6.06 -7.53 11.47
C SER A 485 6.81 -6.21 11.65
N GLU A 486 7.27 -5.92 12.86
CA GLU A 486 8.13 -4.76 13.13
C GLU A 486 9.47 -4.89 12.40
N GLN A 487 10.15 -6.03 12.52
CA GLN A 487 11.51 -6.23 12.03
C GLN A 487 11.60 -6.31 10.49
N VAL A 488 10.56 -6.87 9.85
CA VAL A 488 10.41 -6.88 8.39
C VAL A 488 9.77 -5.61 7.87
N GLU A 489 9.48 -4.61 8.72
CA GLU A 489 8.85 -3.35 8.34
C GLU A 489 7.55 -3.57 7.54
N ALA A 490 6.72 -4.53 7.98
CA ALA A 490 5.44 -4.85 7.35
C ALA A 490 4.55 -3.60 7.29
N ASP A 491 3.76 -3.46 6.23
CA ASP A 491 2.78 -2.36 6.08
C ASP A 491 1.47 -2.70 6.77
N VAL A 492 1.14 -3.99 6.81
CA VAL A 492 -0.04 -4.53 7.50
C VAL A 492 0.37 -5.75 8.30
N PHE A 493 -0.08 -5.79 9.55
CA PHE A 493 -0.09 -6.99 10.36
C PHE A 493 -1.51 -7.56 10.41
N MET A 494 -1.70 -8.75 9.87
CA MET A 494 -2.99 -9.41 9.76
C MET A 494 -3.02 -10.67 10.62
N ILE A 495 -4.00 -10.75 11.53
CA ILE A 495 -4.25 -11.92 12.37
C ILE A 495 -5.51 -12.61 11.87
N LEU A 496 -5.36 -13.87 11.45
CA LEU A 496 -6.48 -14.67 10.94
C LEU A 496 -7.07 -15.56 12.02
N THR A 497 -8.38 -15.45 12.19
CA THR A 497 -9.17 -16.18 13.19
C THR A 497 -10.42 -16.81 12.56
N ASP A 498 -11.26 -17.43 13.38
CA ASP A 498 -12.54 -18.05 13.04
C ASP A 498 -13.72 -17.08 12.91
N VAL A 499 -13.60 -15.87 13.45
CA VAL A 499 -14.62 -14.81 13.37
C VAL A 499 -14.28 -13.77 12.32
N SER A 500 -15.30 -13.21 11.66
CA SER A 500 -15.12 -12.19 10.61
C SER A 500 -14.56 -10.87 11.15
N ASN A 501 -14.87 -10.55 12.41
CA ASN A 501 -14.56 -9.31 13.11
C ASN A 501 -14.34 -9.61 14.60
N VAL A 502 -13.73 -8.67 15.29
CA VAL A 502 -13.75 -8.58 16.75
C VAL A 502 -15.10 -8.02 17.19
N TYR A 503 -15.61 -8.50 18.32
CA TYR A 503 -16.87 -8.05 18.89
C TYR A 503 -16.70 -7.63 20.34
N LEU A 504 -17.41 -6.58 20.75
CA LEU A 504 -17.69 -6.30 22.15
C LEU A 504 -18.89 -7.14 22.59
N HIS A 505 -18.96 -7.50 23.88
CA HIS A 505 -20.04 -8.34 24.42
C HIS A 505 -20.23 -9.65 23.62
N PHE A 506 -19.12 -10.31 23.30
CA PHE A 506 -19.12 -11.49 22.42
C PHE A 506 -20.01 -12.61 22.97
N GLY A 507 -20.97 -13.08 22.15
CA GLY A 507 -21.93 -14.11 22.52
C GLY A 507 -23.15 -13.60 23.33
N GLU A 508 -23.24 -12.29 23.61
CA GLU A 508 -24.36 -11.69 24.34
C GLU A 508 -25.39 -11.05 23.39
N PRO A 509 -26.64 -10.81 23.82
CA PRO A 509 -27.67 -10.18 22.98
C PRO A 509 -27.32 -8.77 22.47
N ASN A 510 -26.45 -8.06 23.19
CA ASN A 510 -25.94 -6.73 22.86
C ASN A 510 -24.56 -6.78 22.16
N GLN A 511 -24.19 -7.91 21.55
CA GLN A 511 -22.95 -8.05 20.79
C GLN A 511 -22.79 -6.95 19.75
N GLN A 512 -21.66 -6.25 19.77
CA GLN A 512 -21.35 -5.15 18.85
C GLN A 512 -20.14 -5.48 18.00
N LYS A 513 -20.29 -5.38 16.67
CA LYS A 513 -19.20 -5.63 15.70
C LYS A 513 -18.25 -4.43 15.63
N LEU A 514 -16.95 -4.69 15.72
CA LEU A 514 -15.91 -3.67 15.52
C LEU A 514 -15.43 -3.66 14.06
N GLU A 515 -15.42 -2.48 13.44
CA GLU A 515 -14.90 -2.26 12.08
C GLU A 515 -13.59 -1.46 12.14
N GLY A 516 -13.56 -0.18 11.77
CA GLY A 516 -12.40 0.68 11.97
C GLY A 516 -12.35 1.24 13.39
N VAL A 517 -11.33 0.88 14.16
CA VAL A 517 -11.17 1.29 15.56
C VAL A 517 -9.82 2.01 15.73
N PRO A 518 -9.80 3.27 16.19
CA PRO A 518 -8.55 3.95 16.55
C PRO A 518 -7.84 3.25 17.72
N VAL A 519 -6.50 3.30 17.76
CA VAL A 519 -5.69 2.72 18.85
C VAL A 519 -6.21 3.07 20.25
N LYS A 520 -6.54 4.34 20.49
CA LYS A 520 -7.04 4.80 21.79
C LYS A 520 -8.30 4.05 22.24
N GLU A 521 -9.27 3.94 21.35
CA GLU A 521 -10.55 3.27 21.63
C GLU A 521 -10.34 1.77 21.83
N ALA A 522 -9.46 1.14 21.04
CA ALA A 522 -9.11 -0.27 21.21
C ALA A 522 -8.48 -0.56 22.58
N LYS A 523 -7.65 0.35 23.11
CA LYS A 523 -7.07 0.25 24.46
C LYS A 523 -8.10 0.42 25.58
N GLU A 524 -9.07 1.31 25.39
CA GLU A 524 -10.19 1.48 26.32
C GLU A 524 -10.99 0.17 26.42
N TYR A 525 -11.34 -0.45 25.27
CA TYR A 525 -12.02 -1.74 25.26
C TYR A 525 -11.22 -2.89 25.89
N MET A 526 -9.88 -2.90 25.73
CA MET A 526 -9.02 -3.84 26.44
C MET A 526 -9.08 -3.65 27.96
N THR A 527 -9.08 -2.40 28.43
CA THR A 527 -9.13 -2.07 29.87
C THR A 527 -10.48 -2.42 30.49
N GLU A 528 -11.56 -2.32 29.72
CA GLU A 528 -12.92 -2.70 30.13
C GLU A 528 -13.13 -4.23 30.20
N GLY A 529 -12.18 -5.03 29.73
CA GLY A 529 -12.22 -6.50 29.84
C GLY A 529 -13.15 -7.19 28.84
N HIS A 530 -13.40 -6.57 27.67
CA HIS A 530 -14.28 -7.17 26.63
C HIS A 530 -13.68 -8.41 25.95
N PHE A 531 -12.37 -8.64 26.06
CA PHE A 531 -11.67 -9.67 25.29
C PHE A 531 -11.06 -10.74 26.21
N ALA A 532 -11.34 -12.01 25.94
CA ALA A 532 -10.89 -13.12 26.78
C ALA A 532 -9.37 -13.40 26.66
N ASP A 533 -8.71 -13.62 27.80
CA ASP A 533 -7.25 -13.79 27.96
C ASP A 533 -6.63 -14.97 27.20
N GLY A 534 -7.45 -15.95 26.78
CA GLY A 534 -7.00 -17.15 26.07
C GLY A 534 -7.27 -17.16 24.56
N SER A 535 -7.91 -16.12 24.01
CA SER A 535 -8.32 -16.11 22.60
C SER A 535 -8.15 -14.75 21.94
N MET A 536 -9.09 -13.83 22.17
CA MET A 536 -9.11 -12.52 21.50
C MET A 536 -8.22 -11.49 22.17
N GLY A 537 -8.01 -11.57 23.49
CA GLY A 537 -7.16 -10.64 24.25
C GLY A 537 -5.75 -10.52 23.66
N PRO A 538 -4.99 -11.62 23.53
CA PRO A 538 -3.64 -11.59 22.94
C PRO A 538 -3.60 -11.05 21.49
N LYS A 539 -4.67 -11.26 20.72
CA LYS A 539 -4.78 -10.76 19.34
C LYS A 539 -4.97 -9.25 19.31
N MET A 540 -5.85 -8.75 20.17
CA MET A 540 -6.07 -7.32 20.36
C MET A 540 -4.81 -6.63 20.88
N GLU A 541 -4.12 -7.21 21.86
CA GLU A 541 -2.84 -6.70 22.35
C GLU A 541 -1.81 -6.55 21.21
N ALA A 542 -1.62 -7.61 20.43
CA ALA A 542 -0.66 -7.61 19.33
C ALA A 542 -1.04 -6.64 18.21
N ALA A 543 -2.33 -6.56 17.86
CA ALA A 543 -2.83 -5.64 16.85
C ALA A 543 -2.74 -4.16 17.28
N ILE A 544 -3.05 -3.86 18.55
CA ILE A 544 -2.88 -2.52 19.13
C ILE A 544 -1.41 -2.12 19.10
N ALA A 545 -0.52 -2.99 19.60
CA ALA A 545 0.91 -2.72 19.64
C ALA A 545 1.49 -2.45 18.24
N PHE A 546 1.07 -3.20 17.22
CA PHE A 546 1.47 -2.91 15.85
C PHE A 546 0.92 -1.57 15.36
N ALA A 547 -0.35 -1.26 15.65
CA ALA A 547 -0.98 -0.03 15.20
C ALA A 547 -0.38 1.23 15.85
N GLU A 548 0.16 1.12 17.05
CA GLU A 548 0.93 2.18 17.70
C GLU A 548 2.20 2.58 16.93
N SER A 549 2.75 1.69 16.10
CA SER A 549 3.90 2.00 15.25
C SER A 549 3.56 2.95 14.08
N GLY A 550 2.30 3.32 13.90
CA GLY A 550 1.83 4.17 12.81
C GLY A 550 1.30 3.40 11.59
N LYS A 551 1.13 2.08 11.71
CA LYS A 551 0.68 1.19 10.63
C LYS A 551 -0.67 0.53 10.95
N GLU A 552 -1.26 -0.17 9.99
CA GLU A 552 -2.59 -0.75 10.13
C GLU A 552 -2.50 -2.21 10.58
N ALA A 553 -3.25 -2.59 11.62
CA ALA A 553 -3.43 -3.98 12.01
C ALA A 553 -4.85 -4.45 11.68
N ILE A 554 -4.99 -5.71 11.25
CA ILE A 554 -6.27 -6.29 10.84
C ILE A 554 -6.50 -7.61 11.57
N ILE A 555 -7.69 -7.77 12.13
CA ILE A 555 -8.17 -9.05 12.68
C ILE A 555 -9.42 -9.46 11.90
N CYS A 556 -9.39 -10.60 11.23
CA CYS A 556 -10.53 -11.09 10.45
C CYS A 556 -10.50 -12.60 10.25
N SER A 557 -11.54 -13.14 9.62
CA SER A 557 -11.52 -14.51 9.14
C SER A 557 -10.68 -14.63 7.88
N LEU A 558 -10.21 -15.85 7.61
CA LEU A 558 -9.47 -16.16 6.39
C LEU A 558 -10.26 -15.81 5.11
N ASP A 559 -11.56 -16.09 5.06
CA ASP A 559 -12.41 -15.75 3.91
C ASP A 559 -12.58 -14.24 3.70
N ALA A 560 -12.43 -13.44 4.75
CA ALA A 560 -12.55 -11.99 4.69
C ALA A 560 -11.20 -11.31 4.41
N ALA A 561 -10.09 -12.04 4.30
CA ALA A 561 -8.74 -11.48 4.31
C ALA A 561 -8.47 -10.50 3.15
N VAL A 562 -8.82 -10.89 1.91
CA VAL A 562 -8.64 -10.03 0.72
C VAL A 562 -9.49 -8.76 0.85
N GLU A 563 -10.76 -8.91 1.24
CA GLU A 563 -11.67 -7.80 1.44
C GLU A 563 -11.24 -6.88 2.59
N ALA A 564 -10.62 -7.44 3.63
CA ALA A 564 -10.11 -6.68 4.76
C ALA A 564 -8.88 -5.86 4.37
N LEU A 565 -7.97 -6.40 3.54
CA LEU A 565 -6.84 -5.65 2.96
C LEU A 565 -7.30 -4.50 2.06
N ALA A 566 -8.42 -4.69 1.36
CA ALA A 566 -9.09 -3.64 0.58
C ALA A 566 -9.87 -2.62 1.46
N GLY A 567 -9.90 -2.82 2.78
CA GLY A 567 -10.58 -1.95 3.73
C GLY A 567 -12.11 -2.11 3.77
N ARG A 568 -12.63 -3.23 3.27
CA ARG A 568 -14.07 -3.52 3.15
C ARG A 568 -14.58 -4.56 4.15
N ALA A 569 -13.69 -5.21 4.90
CA ALA A 569 -14.03 -6.22 5.90
C ALA A 569 -13.05 -6.21 7.10
N GLY A 570 -13.31 -7.06 8.09
CA GLY A 570 -12.44 -7.22 9.26
C GLY A 570 -12.54 -6.08 10.27
N THR A 571 -11.93 -6.29 11.43
CA THR A 571 -11.65 -5.22 12.39
C THR A 571 -10.28 -4.66 12.09
N ARG A 572 -10.21 -3.35 11.88
CA ARG A 572 -8.99 -2.63 11.50
C ARG A 572 -8.61 -1.67 12.60
N ILE A 573 -7.48 -1.93 13.25
CA ILE A 573 -6.93 -1.04 14.25
C ILE A 573 -6.06 -0.01 13.53
N MET A 574 -6.49 1.25 13.60
CA MET A 574 -5.89 2.35 12.84
C MET A 574 -5.00 3.21 13.74
N PRO A 575 -3.83 3.66 13.23
CA PRO A 575 -2.96 4.57 13.96
C PRO A 575 -3.68 5.91 14.22
N GLU A 576 -3.27 6.60 15.29
CA GLU A 576 -3.81 7.93 15.56
C GLU A 576 -3.42 8.89 14.42
N LYS A 577 -4.38 9.70 13.94
CA LYS A 577 -4.07 10.76 12.99
C LYS A 577 -3.06 11.70 13.66
N SER A 578 -1.88 11.88 13.07
CA SER A 578 -0.97 12.91 13.55
C SER A 578 -1.67 14.27 13.39
N THR A 579 -2.17 14.83 14.48
CA THR A 579 -2.44 16.26 14.55
C THR A 579 -1.08 16.95 14.57
N VAL A 580 -0.48 17.12 13.39
CA VAL A 580 0.58 18.11 13.24
C VAL A 580 -0.10 19.45 13.50
N ASN A 581 0.26 20.06 14.63
CA ASN A 581 -0.28 21.34 15.06
C ASN A 581 -0.21 22.37 13.93
N ALA A 582 -1.33 23.07 13.76
CA ALA A 582 -1.57 24.16 12.82
C ALA A 582 -0.57 25.32 12.96
#